data_AF-A0A0Q8IKP7-F1
#
_entry.id   AF-A0A0Q8IKP7-F1
#
_cell.length_a   1.000
_cell.length_b   1.000
_cell.length_c   1.000
_cell.angle_alpha   90.00
_cell.angle_beta   90.00
_cell.angle_gamma   90.00
#
_symmetry.space_group_name_H-M   'P 1'
#
loop_
_entity.id
_entity.type
_entity.pdbx_description
1 polymer ?
#
loop_
_entity_poly.entity_id
_entity_poly.type
_entity_poly.pdbx_seq_one_letter_code
_entity_poly.pdbx_strand_id
1 'polypeptide(L)'
;MRRWFAQKGRAVLATDIKPAEDGGPVEIADLADREAVDRLMARDISAVVHLGGMAKEAGWQTVLDANIIGSYNIFESARKAGVKRVVYASTYHVVGMYPTPADTPIDLDAAYRPDSLYAVSKAFGETLGRLYFDKFGIECLAIRICTAGDPGTPREARLWCNRDDLASLIETGLDQPDLGHRIVYGISDNPRAMMVNQPDPGLDWAPQHGSAELGKPDPHAPLDMTDPRNRLLGGAFSVWGHQDDKSDL
;
A
#
# COMPACT_ATOMS: atom_id res chain seq x y z
N MET A 1 2.91 -3.01 12.62
CA MET A 1 2.54 -4.39 12.23
C MET A 1 3.15 -5.49 13.08
N ARG A 2 4.49 -5.64 13.22
CA ARG A 2 5.06 -6.75 14.03
C ARG A 2 4.48 -6.86 15.45
N ARG A 3 4.41 -5.73 16.17
CA ARG A 3 3.80 -5.68 17.51
C ARG A 3 2.31 -6.06 17.52
N TRP A 4 1.55 -5.61 16.52
CA TRP A 4 0.12 -5.95 16.36
C TRP A 4 -0.09 -7.45 16.26
N PHE A 5 0.65 -8.13 15.38
CA PHE A 5 0.53 -9.58 15.20
C PHE A 5 1.06 -10.36 16.40
N ALA A 6 2.14 -9.91 17.04
CA ALA A 6 2.66 -10.53 18.25
C ALA A 6 1.65 -10.46 19.41
N GLN A 7 0.95 -9.33 19.59
CA GLN A 7 -0.12 -9.19 20.59
C GLN A 7 -1.29 -10.14 20.35
N LYS A 8 -1.52 -10.53 19.09
CA LYS A 8 -2.54 -11.51 18.69
C LYS A 8 -2.02 -12.95 18.67
N GLY A 9 -0.82 -13.21 19.18
CA GLY A 9 -0.24 -14.55 19.28
C GLY A 9 0.17 -15.16 17.93
N ARG A 10 0.27 -14.37 16.85
CA ARG A 10 0.76 -14.85 15.56
C ARG A 10 2.29 -14.91 15.55
N ALA A 11 2.83 -16.03 15.07
CA ALA A 11 4.25 -16.10 14.75
C ALA A 11 4.57 -15.20 13.56
N VAL A 12 5.63 -14.39 13.67
CA VAL A 12 6.04 -13.43 12.63
C VAL A 12 7.51 -13.61 12.33
N LEU A 13 7.82 -13.89 11.07
CA LEU A 13 9.16 -13.69 10.51
C LEU A 13 9.22 -12.29 9.90
N ALA A 14 9.92 -11.36 10.55
CA ALA A 14 10.11 -10.01 10.05
C ALA A 14 11.40 -9.94 9.21
N THR A 15 11.37 -9.17 8.12
CA THR A 15 12.54 -8.94 7.26
C THR A 15 12.59 -7.50 6.79
N ASP A 16 13.80 -6.96 6.65
CA ASP A 16 14.09 -5.63 6.12
C ASP A 16 15.57 -5.59 5.68
N ILE A 17 16.00 -4.52 4.99
CA ILE A 17 17.42 -4.24 4.72
C ILE A 17 18.12 -3.61 5.93
N LYS A 18 17.37 -3.22 6.96
CA LYS A 18 17.88 -2.61 8.20
C LYS A 18 17.41 -3.37 9.45
N PRO A 19 18.18 -3.31 10.55
CA PRO A 19 17.68 -3.77 11.85
C PRO A 19 16.43 -3.00 12.28
N ALA A 20 15.56 -3.61 13.10
CA ALA A 20 14.44 -2.89 13.68
C ALA A 20 14.92 -1.85 14.70
N GLU A 21 14.34 -0.65 14.64
CA GLU A 21 14.69 0.46 15.54
C GLU A 21 14.40 0.14 17.02
N ASP A 22 13.39 -0.69 17.30
CA ASP A 22 13.01 -1.14 18.64
C ASP A 22 13.80 -2.40 19.09
N GLY A 23 14.82 -2.82 18.33
CA GLY A 23 15.70 -3.95 18.67
C GLY A 23 15.07 -5.34 18.54
N GLY A 24 13.82 -5.45 18.09
CA GLY A 24 13.19 -6.76 17.91
C GLY A 24 13.75 -7.54 16.70
N PRO A 25 13.51 -8.86 16.63
CA PRO A 25 14.11 -9.72 15.60
C PRO A 25 13.67 -9.33 14.19
N VAL A 26 14.64 -9.22 13.28
CA VAL A 26 14.49 -8.98 11.84
C VAL A 26 15.58 -9.76 11.11
N GLU A 27 15.19 -10.56 10.12
CA GLU A 27 16.11 -11.18 9.17
C GLU A 27 16.51 -10.16 8.10
N ILE A 28 17.81 -9.88 7.98
CA ILE A 28 18.29 -8.93 6.98
C ILE A 28 18.28 -9.57 5.59
N ALA A 29 17.47 -9.02 4.69
CA ALA A 29 17.40 -9.46 3.30
C ALA A 29 17.06 -8.29 2.38
N ASP A 30 17.75 -8.24 1.25
CA ASP A 30 17.38 -7.36 0.15
C ASP A 30 16.36 -8.08 -0.74
N LEU A 31 15.27 -7.38 -1.07
CA LEU A 31 14.24 -7.90 -1.96
C LEU A 31 14.76 -8.13 -3.39
N ALA A 32 15.82 -7.41 -3.80
CA ALA A 32 16.46 -7.62 -5.09
C ALA A 32 17.34 -8.90 -5.11
N ASP A 33 17.78 -9.40 -3.95
CA ASP A 33 18.46 -10.69 -3.83
C ASP A 33 17.42 -11.82 -3.79
N ARG A 34 17.22 -12.44 -4.94
CA ARG A 34 16.27 -13.53 -5.10
C ARG A 34 16.57 -14.72 -4.17
N GLU A 35 17.84 -15.07 -3.98
CA GLU A 35 18.18 -16.21 -3.14
C GLU A 35 17.89 -15.92 -1.66
N ALA A 36 18.07 -14.67 -1.22
CA ALA A 36 17.66 -14.25 0.11
C ALA A 36 16.15 -14.38 0.32
N VAL A 37 15.34 -13.92 -0.64
CA VAL A 37 13.88 -14.05 -0.57
C VAL A 37 13.45 -15.53 -0.59
N ASP A 38 14.07 -16.36 -1.45
CA ASP A 38 13.80 -17.80 -1.48
C ASP A 38 14.15 -18.49 -0.15
N ARG A 39 15.25 -18.10 0.52
CA ARG A 39 15.60 -18.62 1.87
C ARG A 39 14.57 -18.26 2.93
N LEU A 40 13.99 -17.06 2.86
CA LEU A 40 12.91 -16.64 3.77
C LEU A 40 11.64 -17.43 3.51
N MET A 41 11.24 -17.59 2.24
CA MET A 41 10.03 -18.32 1.86
C MET A 41 10.14 -19.83 2.07
N ALA A 42 11.34 -20.41 2.07
CA ALA A 42 11.57 -21.83 2.37
C ALA A 42 11.34 -22.20 3.85
N ARG A 43 11.10 -21.21 4.71
CA ARG A 43 10.63 -21.44 6.09
C ARG A 43 9.15 -21.82 6.06
N ASP A 44 8.59 -22.16 7.22
CA ASP A 44 7.16 -22.48 7.35
C ASP A 44 6.30 -21.20 7.28
N ILE A 45 6.17 -20.63 6.08
CA ILE A 45 5.43 -19.39 5.80
C ILE A 45 4.03 -19.73 5.28
N SER A 46 3.00 -19.32 6.01
CA SER A 46 1.61 -19.51 5.60
C SER A 46 1.08 -18.39 4.70
N ALA A 47 1.58 -17.17 4.89
CA ALA A 47 1.18 -15.97 4.14
C ALA A 47 2.26 -14.88 4.22
N VAL A 48 2.21 -13.93 3.30
CA VAL A 48 3.13 -12.79 3.25
C VAL A 48 2.36 -11.49 3.44
N VAL A 49 2.85 -10.61 4.32
CA VAL A 49 2.46 -9.20 4.35
C VAL A 49 3.60 -8.38 3.77
N HIS A 50 3.49 -7.99 2.50
CA HIS A 50 4.55 -7.33 1.76
C HIS A 50 4.42 -5.79 1.88
N LEU A 51 5.04 -5.25 2.93
CA LEU A 51 5.21 -3.80 3.14
C LEU A 51 6.57 -3.27 2.67
N GLY A 52 7.48 -4.17 2.30
CA GLY A 52 8.85 -3.83 1.89
C GLY A 52 8.90 -3.13 0.53
N GLY A 53 10.00 -2.41 0.30
CA GLY A 53 10.24 -1.62 -0.90
C GLY A 53 10.48 -0.14 -0.59
N MET A 54 10.73 0.64 -1.62
CA MET A 54 10.79 2.10 -1.56
C MET A 54 9.38 2.67 -1.47
N ALA A 55 9.07 3.37 -0.38
CA ALA A 55 7.74 3.88 -0.05
C ALA A 55 7.48 5.33 -0.52
N LYS A 56 8.43 5.92 -1.23
CA LYS A 56 8.40 7.31 -1.73
C LYS A 56 8.92 7.34 -3.16
N GLU A 57 8.74 8.48 -3.82
CA GLU A 57 9.42 8.72 -5.08
C GLU A 57 10.95 8.71 -4.88
N ALA A 58 11.65 8.07 -5.82
CA ALA A 58 13.10 7.89 -5.83
C ALA A 58 13.59 7.71 -7.28
N GLY A 59 14.91 7.72 -7.48
CA GLY A 59 15.51 7.45 -8.79
C GLY A 59 15.15 6.05 -9.33
N TRP A 60 15.17 5.89 -10.65
CA TRP A 60 14.67 4.70 -11.34
C TRP A 60 15.27 3.40 -10.79
N GLN A 61 16.60 3.37 -10.61
CA GLN A 61 17.28 2.14 -10.16
C GLN A 61 16.78 1.68 -8.78
N THR A 62 16.56 2.62 -7.85
CA THR A 62 16.03 2.31 -6.52
C THR A 62 14.60 1.76 -6.60
N VAL A 63 13.75 2.35 -7.45
CA VAL A 63 12.37 1.87 -7.64
C VAL A 63 12.35 0.51 -8.35
N LEU A 64 13.19 0.32 -9.36
CA LEU A 64 13.33 -0.93 -10.10
C LEU A 64 13.72 -2.07 -9.15
N ASP A 65 14.79 -1.91 -8.38
CA ASP A 65 15.31 -2.97 -7.51
C ASP A 65 14.34 -3.27 -6.36
N ALA A 66 13.95 -2.24 -5.62
CA ALA A 66 13.17 -2.41 -4.40
C ALA A 66 11.71 -2.81 -4.67
N ASN A 67 11.09 -2.27 -5.73
CA ASN A 67 9.65 -2.41 -5.94
C ASN A 67 9.32 -3.33 -7.11
N ILE A 68 9.98 -3.23 -8.26
CA ILE A 68 9.66 -4.09 -9.42
C ILE A 68 10.27 -5.48 -9.21
N ILE A 69 11.60 -5.55 -9.11
CA ILE A 69 12.32 -6.82 -8.90
C ILE A 69 11.92 -7.42 -7.56
N GLY A 70 11.87 -6.60 -6.50
CA GLY A 70 11.43 -7.03 -5.18
C GLY A 70 10.03 -7.64 -5.16
N SER A 71 9.02 -7.00 -5.78
CA SER A 71 7.67 -7.57 -5.85
C SER A 71 7.66 -8.88 -6.65
N TYR A 72 8.36 -8.94 -7.80
CA TYR A 72 8.48 -10.17 -8.58
C TYR A 72 9.07 -11.31 -7.77
N ASN A 73 10.15 -11.05 -7.03
CA ASN A 73 10.81 -12.04 -6.18
C ASN A 73 9.84 -12.56 -5.12
N ILE A 74 9.08 -11.70 -4.44
CA ILE A 74 8.09 -12.14 -3.45
C ILE A 74 7.06 -13.09 -4.06
N PHE A 75 6.41 -12.72 -5.17
CA PHE A 75 5.37 -13.56 -5.77
C PHE A 75 5.92 -14.88 -6.33
N GLU A 76 7.07 -14.84 -7.00
CA GLU A 76 7.65 -16.05 -7.58
C GLU A 76 8.30 -16.95 -6.51
N SER A 77 8.80 -16.40 -5.40
CA SER A 77 9.27 -17.19 -4.25
C SER A 77 8.10 -17.83 -3.52
N ALA A 78 7.00 -17.08 -3.31
CA ALA A 78 5.75 -17.62 -2.77
C ALA A 78 5.24 -18.78 -3.62
N ARG A 79 5.21 -18.62 -4.95
CA ARG A 79 4.81 -19.68 -5.89
C ARG A 79 5.65 -20.95 -5.75
N LYS A 80 6.97 -20.81 -5.65
CA LYS A 80 7.89 -21.97 -5.53
C LYS A 80 7.79 -22.65 -4.17
N ALA A 81 7.57 -21.88 -3.11
CA ALA A 81 7.44 -22.40 -1.75
C ALA A 81 6.03 -22.92 -1.42
N GLY A 82 5.04 -22.68 -2.29
CA GLY A 82 3.65 -23.08 -2.06
C GLY A 82 2.88 -22.15 -1.12
N VAL A 83 3.38 -20.94 -0.87
CA VAL A 83 2.68 -19.91 -0.11
C VAL A 83 1.55 -19.35 -0.96
N LYS A 84 0.32 -19.41 -0.44
CA LYS A 84 -0.90 -19.16 -1.22
C LYS A 84 -1.47 -17.75 -1.08
N ARG A 85 -0.91 -16.91 -0.20
CA ARG A 85 -1.52 -15.64 0.19
C ARG A 85 -0.50 -14.52 0.34
N VAL A 86 -0.77 -13.39 -0.33
CA VAL A 86 0.03 -12.16 -0.24
C VAL A 86 -0.88 -10.97 0.02
N VAL A 87 -0.70 -10.28 1.15
CA VAL A 87 -1.25 -8.93 1.36
C VAL A 87 -0.21 -7.94 0.87
N TYR A 88 -0.52 -7.21 -0.19
CA TYR A 88 0.40 -6.33 -0.91
C TYR A 88 0.12 -4.86 -0.56
N ALA A 89 1.14 -4.14 -0.07
CA ALA A 89 1.05 -2.69 0.10
C ALA A 89 1.19 -1.98 -1.25
N SER A 90 0.04 -1.68 -1.85
CA SER A 90 -0.08 -0.70 -2.93
C SER A 90 -0.28 0.71 -2.36
N THR A 91 -0.75 1.64 -3.18
CA THR A 91 -0.92 3.04 -2.81
C THR A 91 -2.05 3.70 -3.61
N TYR A 92 -2.74 4.67 -3.02
CA TYR A 92 -3.67 5.51 -3.79
C TYR A 92 -2.99 6.33 -4.90
N HIS A 93 -1.66 6.53 -4.82
CA HIS A 93 -0.87 7.22 -5.84
C HIS A 93 -0.93 6.56 -7.24
N VAL A 94 -1.34 5.29 -7.35
CA VAL A 94 -1.58 4.63 -8.66
C VAL A 94 -2.71 5.30 -9.48
N VAL A 95 -3.55 6.11 -8.82
CA VAL A 95 -4.55 7.00 -9.43
C VAL A 95 -4.27 8.48 -9.10
N GLY A 96 -3.04 8.84 -8.75
CA GLY A 96 -2.67 10.18 -8.27
C GLY A 96 -2.88 11.32 -9.29
N MET A 97 -2.84 11.04 -10.59
CA MET A 97 -3.02 12.06 -11.63
C MET A 97 -4.49 12.34 -11.98
N TYR A 98 -5.46 11.77 -11.26
CA TYR A 98 -6.84 12.24 -11.35
C TYR A 98 -6.98 13.63 -10.70
N PRO A 99 -7.87 14.50 -11.21
CA PRO A 99 -8.26 15.71 -10.51
C PRO A 99 -8.76 15.39 -9.10
N THR A 100 -8.47 16.27 -8.14
CA THR A 100 -9.06 16.17 -6.80
C THR A 100 -10.59 16.20 -6.92
N PRO A 101 -11.31 15.18 -6.41
CA PRO A 101 -12.74 15.07 -6.61
C PRO A 101 -13.49 16.16 -5.83
N ALA A 102 -14.44 16.82 -6.51
CA ALA A 102 -15.32 17.80 -5.90
C ALA A 102 -16.49 17.13 -5.15
N ASP A 103 -17.19 16.22 -5.86
CA ASP A 103 -18.42 15.59 -5.36
C ASP A 103 -18.44 14.07 -5.50
N THR A 104 -17.70 13.50 -6.45
CA THR A 104 -17.66 12.06 -6.72
C THR A 104 -16.29 11.50 -6.35
N PRO A 105 -16.17 10.72 -5.25
CA PRO A 105 -14.94 10.04 -4.90
C PRO A 105 -14.46 9.11 -6.02
N ILE A 106 -13.15 8.89 -6.09
CA ILE A 106 -12.57 7.92 -7.02
C ILE A 106 -12.82 6.52 -6.47
N ASP A 107 -13.41 5.65 -7.29
CA ASP A 107 -13.63 4.25 -6.96
C ASP A 107 -12.49 3.36 -7.46
N LEU A 108 -12.61 2.06 -7.21
CA LEU A 108 -11.61 1.05 -7.57
C LEU A 108 -11.56 0.75 -9.07
N ASP A 109 -12.58 1.11 -9.84
CA ASP A 109 -12.66 0.88 -11.29
C ASP A 109 -11.91 1.96 -12.10
N ALA A 110 -11.49 3.05 -11.43
CA ALA A 110 -10.66 4.07 -12.03
C ALA A 110 -9.38 3.47 -12.64
N ALA A 111 -9.18 3.73 -13.94
CA ALA A 111 -7.99 3.32 -14.66
C ALA A 111 -6.72 3.90 -14.03
N TYR A 112 -5.60 3.18 -14.08
CA TYR A 112 -4.33 3.68 -13.58
C TYR A 112 -3.95 5.02 -14.20
N ARG A 113 -3.63 5.98 -13.33
CA ARG A 113 -3.08 7.29 -13.68
C ARG A 113 -2.00 7.65 -12.63
N PRO A 114 -0.88 6.90 -12.60
CA PRO A 114 0.14 7.04 -11.57
C PRO A 114 0.79 8.43 -11.66
N ASP A 115 1.14 8.99 -10.51
CA ASP A 115 1.75 10.33 -10.38
C ASP A 115 3.27 10.31 -10.25
N SER A 116 3.89 9.12 -10.23
CA SER A 116 5.29 8.95 -9.87
C SER A 116 5.83 7.57 -10.30
N LEU A 117 7.15 7.37 -10.36
CA LEU A 117 7.75 6.04 -10.61
C LEU A 117 7.42 5.05 -9.48
N TYR A 118 7.39 5.52 -8.24
CA TYR A 118 6.87 4.76 -7.11
C TYR A 118 5.45 4.24 -7.40
N ALA A 119 4.53 5.12 -7.83
CA ALA A 119 3.17 4.72 -8.18
C ALA A 119 3.13 3.71 -9.35
N VAL A 120 3.93 3.90 -10.40
CA VAL A 120 4.07 2.92 -11.50
C VAL A 120 4.49 1.55 -10.97
N SER A 121 5.44 1.51 -10.03
CA SER A 121 5.92 0.25 -9.47
C SER A 121 4.88 -0.49 -8.63
N LYS A 122 3.99 0.24 -7.95
CA LYS A 122 2.89 -0.35 -7.20
C LYS A 122 1.78 -0.84 -8.13
N ALA A 123 1.49 -0.14 -9.22
CA ALA A 123 0.61 -0.62 -10.27
C ALA A 123 1.14 -1.91 -10.94
N PHE A 124 2.46 -2.00 -11.17
CA PHE A 124 3.10 -3.26 -11.57
C PHE A 124 2.79 -4.38 -10.57
N GLY A 125 2.97 -4.14 -9.27
CA GLY A 125 2.64 -5.12 -8.22
C GLY A 125 1.18 -5.55 -8.20
N GLU A 126 0.23 -4.63 -8.39
CA GLU A 126 -1.22 -4.95 -8.49
C GLU A 126 -1.50 -5.92 -9.65
N THR A 127 -0.97 -5.61 -10.84
CA THR A 127 -1.14 -6.44 -12.05
C THR A 127 -0.38 -7.77 -11.96
N LEU A 128 0.78 -7.77 -11.29
CA LEU A 128 1.54 -8.99 -11.00
C LEU A 128 0.74 -9.92 -10.07
N GLY A 129 0.18 -9.38 -8.98
CA GLY A 129 -0.69 -10.15 -8.09
C GLY A 129 -1.88 -10.75 -8.82
N ARG A 130 -2.48 -10.01 -9.76
CA ARG A 130 -3.59 -10.50 -10.59
C ARG A 130 -3.16 -11.70 -11.44
N LEU A 131 -2.02 -11.60 -12.12
CA LEU A 131 -1.46 -12.69 -12.90
C LEU A 131 -1.21 -13.94 -12.04
N TYR A 132 -0.62 -13.77 -10.86
CA TYR A 132 -0.27 -14.91 -10.00
C TYR A 132 -1.50 -15.56 -9.37
N PHE A 133 -2.57 -14.80 -9.15
CA PHE A 133 -3.87 -15.36 -8.80
C PHE A 133 -4.44 -16.18 -9.96
N ASP A 134 -4.67 -15.57 -11.12
CA ASP A 134 -5.35 -16.22 -12.25
C ASP A 134 -4.62 -17.48 -12.75
N LYS A 135 -3.29 -17.45 -12.73
CA LYS A 135 -2.46 -18.52 -13.31
C LYS A 135 -1.99 -19.56 -12.29
N PHE A 136 -1.78 -19.15 -11.04
CA PHE A 136 -1.14 -20.00 -10.03
C PHE A 136 -1.92 -20.11 -8.71
N GLY A 137 -3.05 -19.43 -8.59
CA GLY A 137 -3.92 -19.50 -7.41
C GLY A 137 -3.33 -18.82 -6.17
N ILE A 138 -2.37 -17.91 -6.32
CA ILE A 138 -1.88 -17.10 -5.19
C ILE A 138 -2.87 -15.97 -4.96
N GLU A 139 -3.61 -16.05 -3.87
CA GLU A 139 -4.55 -15.02 -3.48
C GLU A 139 -3.82 -13.74 -3.05
N CYS A 140 -4.40 -12.60 -3.41
CA CYS A 140 -3.78 -11.31 -3.19
C CYS A 140 -4.79 -10.25 -2.76
N LEU A 141 -4.53 -9.59 -1.63
CA LEU A 141 -5.19 -8.34 -1.26
C LEU A 141 -4.22 -7.19 -1.52
N ALA A 142 -4.45 -6.43 -2.58
CA ALA A 142 -3.68 -5.22 -2.86
C ALA A 142 -4.35 -4.01 -2.21
N ILE A 143 -3.70 -3.47 -1.18
CA ILE A 143 -4.23 -2.34 -0.42
C ILE A 143 -3.64 -1.06 -1.00
N ARG A 144 -4.46 -0.24 -1.66
CA ARG A 144 -4.13 1.13 -2.04
C ARG A 144 -4.12 2.00 -0.79
N ILE A 145 -3.02 1.92 -0.02
CA ILE A 145 -2.87 2.66 1.24
C ILE A 145 -2.93 4.16 0.95
N CYS A 146 -3.82 4.87 1.65
CA CYS A 146 -3.93 6.32 1.61
C CYS A 146 -2.94 6.95 2.63
N THR A 147 -3.34 7.98 3.39
CA THR A 147 -2.46 8.66 4.34
C THR A 147 -2.45 7.95 5.70
N ALA A 148 -1.48 7.06 5.93
CA ALA A 148 -1.31 6.32 7.19
C ALA A 148 -0.49 7.05 8.29
N GLY A 149 -0.20 8.35 8.09
CA GLY A 149 0.43 9.23 9.06
C GLY A 149 -0.57 10.24 9.65
N ASP A 150 -0.14 11.02 10.63
CA ASP A 150 -0.99 12.07 11.22
C ASP A 150 -1.25 13.16 10.18
N PRO A 151 -2.51 13.49 9.87
CA PRO A 151 -2.83 14.47 8.84
C PRO A 151 -2.48 15.89 9.33
N GLY A 152 -1.72 16.62 8.52
CA GLY A 152 -1.38 18.03 8.74
C GLY A 152 -2.27 19.01 7.97
N THR A 153 -3.02 18.53 6.97
CA THR A 153 -3.90 19.37 6.13
C THR A 153 -5.31 18.79 5.98
N PRO A 154 -6.34 19.61 5.66
CA PRO A 154 -7.69 19.12 5.35
C PRO A 154 -7.70 18.05 4.25
N ARG A 155 -6.81 18.18 3.25
CA ARG A 155 -6.62 17.18 2.19
C ARG A 155 -6.19 15.83 2.77
N GLU A 156 -5.17 15.83 3.62
CA GLU A 156 -4.67 14.61 4.26
C GLU A 156 -5.71 13.99 5.20
N ALA A 157 -6.50 14.80 5.91
CA ALA A 157 -7.61 14.29 6.73
C ALA A 157 -8.69 13.58 5.90
N ARG A 158 -8.94 14.00 4.66
CA ARG A 158 -9.86 13.30 3.73
C ARG A 158 -9.30 12.00 3.17
N LEU A 159 -7.98 11.81 3.25
CA LEU A 159 -7.26 10.61 2.78
C LEU A 159 -6.75 9.75 3.94
N TRP A 160 -7.09 10.10 5.17
CA TRP A 160 -6.48 9.49 6.34
C TRP A 160 -6.84 7.99 6.46
N CYS A 161 -5.88 7.20 6.92
CA CYS A 161 -6.09 5.82 7.29
C CYS A 161 -5.51 5.63 8.68
N ASN A 162 -6.40 5.40 9.65
CA ASN A 162 -6.04 5.04 10.99
C ASN A 162 -5.17 3.76 10.97
N ARG A 163 -4.18 3.70 11.88
CA ARG A 163 -3.25 2.56 11.95
C ARG A 163 -3.93 1.24 12.34
N ASP A 164 -4.96 1.30 13.17
CA ASP A 164 -5.75 0.13 13.59
C ASP A 164 -6.71 -0.32 12.48
N ASP A 165 -7.27 0.63 11.72
CA ASP A 165 -8.02 0.31 10.49
C ASP A 165 -7.12 -0.37 9.45
N LEU A 166 -5.92 0.16 9.20
CA LEU A 166 -4.97 -0.47 8.29
C LEU A 166 -4.55 -1.86 8.79
N ALA A 167 -4.30 -2.00 10.10
CA ALA A 167 -3.90 -3.28 10.68
C ALA A 167 -5.02 -4.34 10.63
N SER A 168 -6.27 -3.94 10.87
CA SER A 168 -7.45 -4.81 10.76
C SER A 168 -7.74 -5.19 9.30
N LEU A 169 -7.52 -4.29 8.34
CA LEU A 169 -7.63 -4.61 6.91
C LEU A 169 -6.59 -5.63 6.47
N ILE A 170 -5.33 -5.46 6.91
CA ILE A 170 -4.27 -6.45 6.63
C ILE A 170 -4.64 -7.80 7.26
N GLU A 171 -5.16 -7.82 8.49
CA GLU A 171 -5.59 -9.06 9.14
C GLU A 171 -6.76 -9.72 8.40
N THR A 172 -7.74 -8.94 7.95
CA THR A 172 -8.84 -9.44 7.10
C THR A 172 -8.26 -10.08 5.84
N GLY A 173 -7.30 -9.42 5.19
CA GLY A 173 -6.59 -9.98 4.03
C GLY A 173 -5.82 -11.26 4.32
N LEU A 174 -5.42 -11.51 5.57
CA LEU A 174 -4.76 -12.75 5.97
C LEU A 174 -5.74 -13.88 6.30
N ASP A 175 -6.94 -13.56 6.78
CA ASP A 175 -7.87 -14.54 7.34
C ASP A 175 -9.07 -14.86 6.45
N GLN A 176 -9.42 -13.95 5.53
CA GLN A 176 -10.58 -14.08 4.65
C GLN A 176 -10.55 -15.42 3.89
N PRO A 177 -11.58 -16.26 4.04
CA PRO A 177 -11.78 -17.41 3.18
C PRO A 177 -12.02 -16.95 1.74
N ASP A 178 -11.46 -17.66 0.77
CA ASP A 178 -11.61 -17.36 -0.66
C ASP A 178 -11.32 -15.87 -0.95
N LEU A 179 -10.13 -15.44 -0.54
CA LEU A 179 -9.65 -14.07 -0.71
C LEU A 179 -9.61 -13.67 -2.20
N GLY A 180 -9.30 -14.62 -3.07
CA GLY A 180 -9.18 -14.35 -4.50
C GLY A 180 -8.11 -13.29 -4.81
N HIS A 181 -8.37 -12.43 -5.80
CA HIS A 181 -7.62 -11.20 -6.04
C HIS A 181 -8.54 -10.00 -5.82
N ARG A 182 -8.17 -9.11 -4.89
CA ARG A 182 -8.93 -7.92 -4.53
C ARG A 182 -8.01 -6.70 -4.45
N ILE A 183 -8.56 -5.56 -4.84
CA ILE A 183 -7.94 -4.24 -4.62
C ILE A 183 -8.89 -3.47 -3.71
N VAL A 184 -8.34 -2.77 -2.71
CA VAL A 184 -9.12 -1.97 -1.76
C VAL A 184 -8.33 -0.74 -1.38
N TYR A 185 -8.99 0.40 -1.20
CA TYR A 185 -8.39 1.57 -0.56
C TYR A 185 -8.25 1.34 0.95
N GLY A 186 -7.01 1.45 1.43
CA GLY A 186 -6.74 1.56 2.86
C GLY A 186 -7.03 2.99 3.29
N ILE A 187 -8.29 3.27 3.63
CA ILE A 187 -8.82 4.57 4.05
C ILE A 187 -9.83 4.37 5.18
N SER A 188 -9.82 5.27 6.16
CA SER A 188 -10.81 5.31 7.26
C SER A 188 -12.12 5.97 6.81
N ASP A 189 -13.16 5.93 7.65
CA ASP A 189 -14.47 6.56 7.37
C ASP A 189 -14.40 8.09 7.53
N ASN A 190 -13.65 8.73 6.62
CA ASN A 190 -13.37 10.15 6.70
C ASN A 190 -14.52 10.96 6.10
N PRO A 191 -14.95 12.05 6.76
CA PRO A 191 -15.81 13.02 6.10
C PRO A 191 -15.13 13.57 4.84
N ARG A 192 -15.91 13.71 3.76
CA ARG A 192 -15.41 14.19 2.46
C ARG A 192 -14.26 13.33 1.90
N ALA A 193 -14.25 12.02 2.20
CA ALA A 193 -13.29 11.09 1.64
C ALA A 193 -13.19 11.23 0.11
N MET A 194 -11.96 11.26 -0.40
CA MET A 194 -11.71 11.40 -1.84
C MET A 194 -11.76 10.06 -2.57
N MET A 195 -11.60 8.95 -1.84
CA MET A 195 -11.65 7.58 -2.34
C MET A 195 -12.85 6.85 -1.74
N VAL A 196 -13.38 5.87 -2.45
CA VAL A 196 -14.45 5.01 -1.95
C VAL A 196 -14.20 3.55 -2.30
N ASN A 197 -14.42 2.66 -1.33
CA ASN A 197 -14.50 1.23 -1.59
C ASN A 197 -15.95 0.89 -1.96
N GLN A 198 -16.15 0.23 -3.09
CA GLN A 198 -17.46 -0.35 -3.41
C GLN A 198 -17.73 -1.53 -2.46
N PRO A 199 -19.00 -1.84 -2.12
CA PRO A 199 -19.33 -3.01 -1.32
C PRO A 199 -18.80 -4.30 -1.97
N ASP A 200 -17.94 -5.03 -1.26
CA ASP A 200 -17.48 -6.36 -1.67
C ASP A 200 -18.06 -7.40 -0.71
N PRO A 201 -19.08 -8.17 -1.11
CA PRO A 201 -19.71 -9.17 -0.24
C PRO A 201 -18.76 -10.33 0.13
N GLY A 202 -17.61 -10.45 -0.55
CA GLY A 202 -16.58 -11.43 -0.26
C GLY A 202 -15.45 -10.91 0.65
N LEU A 203 -15.49 -9.66 1.09
CA LEU A 203 -14.51 -9.08 2.01
C LEU A 203 -15.24 -8.39 3.17
N ASP A 204 -15.32 -9.07 4.32
CA ASP A 204 -16.00 -8.56 5.51
C ASP A 204 -15.09 -7.60 6.30
N TRP A 205 -14.92 -6.38 5.76
CA TRP A 205 -14.16 -5.33 6.42
C TRP A 205 -14.83 -3.97 6.29
N ALA A 206 -14.89 -3.26 7.41
CA ALA A 206 -15.27 -1.85 7.47
C ALA A 206 -14.36 -1.09 8.44
N PRO A 207 -13.91 0.12 8.09
CA PRO A 207 -13.12 0.95 9.00
C PRO A 207 -13.94 1.30 10.25
N GLN A 208 -13.26 1.40 11.39
CA GLN A 208 -13.84 1.73 12.70
C GLN A 208 -13.51 3.16 13.15
N HIS A 209 -12.60 3.83 12.44
CA HIS A 209 -12.21 5.20 12.74
C HIS A 209 -12.54 6.14 11.59
N GLY A 210 -12.53 7.44 11.87
CA GLY A 210 -12.63 8.51 10.88
C GLY A 210 -11.88 9.77 11.32
N SER A 211 -11.40 10.56 10.35
CA SER A 211 -10.59 11.75 10.64
C SER A 211 -11.31 12.84 11.43
N ALA A 212 -12.65 12.79 11.54
CA ALA A 212 -13.43 13.65 12.42
C ALA A 212 -13.01 13.53 13.90
N GLU A 213 -12.59 12.34 14.35
CA GLU A 213 -12.16 12.08 15.72
C GLU A 213 -10.91 12.88 16.12
N LEU A 214 -10.09 13.27 15.15
CA LEU A 214 -8.85 14.03 15.39
C LEU A 214 -9.14 15.48 15.81
N GLY A 215 -10.32 16.02 15.48
CA GLY A 215 -10.72 17.41 15.68
C GLY A 215 -9.97 18.43 14.81
N LYS A 216 -8.71 18.17 14.43
CA LYS A 216 -7.93 18.94 13.46
C LYS A 216 -6.99 18.03 12.65
N PRO A 217 -6.71 18.38 11.39
CA PRO A 217 -7.33 19.45 10.60
C PRO A 217 -8.77 19.09 10.22
N ASP A 218 -9.64 20.10 10.09
CA ASP A 218 -11.04 19.88 9.72
C ASP A 218 -11.15 19.36 8.27
N PRO A 219 -11.63 18.13 8.02
CA PRO A 219 -11.78 17.60 6.68
C PRO A 219 -12.81 18.38 5.83
N HIS A 220 -13.73 19.13 6.44
CA HIS A 220 -14.70 19.96 5.71
C HIS A 220 -14.14 21.31 5.26
N ALA A 221 -13.00 21.75 5.81
CA ALA A 221 -12.39 23.02 5.42
C ALA A 221 -12.08 23.04 3.91
N PRO A 222 -12.30 24.17 3.22
CA PRO A 222 -12.05 24.26 1.78
C PRO A 222 -10.57 24.02 1.45
N LEU A 223 -10.32 23.41 0.30
CA LEU A 223 -8.96 23.28 -0.22
C LEU A 223 -8.59 24.54 -1.00
N ASP A 224 -7.38 25.05 -0.79
CA ASP A 224 -6.83 26.13 -1.60
C ASP A 224 -6.42 25.59 -2.97
N MET A 225 -7.25 25.83 -3.99
CA MET A 225 -6.99 25.35 -5.36
C MET A 225 -5.91 26.15 -6.10
N THR A 226 -5.44 27.26 -5.52
CA THR A 226 -4.28 27.98 -6.06
C THR A 226 -2.99 27.20 -5.80
N ASP A 227 -2.93 26.43 -4.71
CA ASP A 227 -1.89 25.46 -4.44
C ASP A 227 -1.99 24.26 -5.42
N PRO A 228 -0.97 24.02 -6.27
CA PRO A 228 -1.01 22.92 -7.23
C PRO A 228 -1.14 21.54 -6.57
N ARG A 229 -0.73 21.39 -5.30
CA ARG A 229 -0.87 20.15 -4.52
C ARG A 229 -2.32 19.80 -4.19
N ASN A 230 -3.26 20.72 -4.35
CA ASN A 230 -4.69 20.46 -4.14
C ASN A 230 -5.47 20.22 -5.44
N ARG A 231 -4.81 20.30 -6.61
CA ARG A 231 -5.48 20.14 -7.91
C ARG A 231 -5.59 18.69 -8.36
N LEU A 232 -4.57 17.90 -8.04
CA LEU A 232 -4.48 16.49 -8.37
C LEU A 232 -4.48 15.65 -7.11
N LEU A 233 -5.05 14.46 -7.23
CA LEU A 233 -5.22 13.56 -6.13
C LEU A 233 -3.89 13.20 -5.47
N GLY A 234 -2.80 13.04 -6.21
CA GLY A 234 -1.49 12.65 -5.72
C GLY A 234 -0.77 13.71 -4.88
N GLY A 235 -1.30 14.93 -4.85
CA GLY A 235 -0.76 16.00 -4.02
C GLY A 235 0.63 16.42 -4.45
N ALA A 236 1.58 16.41 -3.51
CA ALA A 236 2.97 16.78 -3.78
C ALA A 236 3.63 15.84 -4.82
N PHE A 237 3.22 14.57 -4.89
CA PHE A 237 3.80 13.62 -5.84
C PHE A 237 3.51 14.01 -7.29
N SER A 238 2.32 14.55 -7.56
CA SER A 238 1.90 14.98 -8.91
C SER A 238 2.59 16.24 -9.43
N VAL A 239 3.37 16.93 -8.59
CA VAL A 239 4.06 18.18 -8.97
C VAL A 239 5.58 18.04 -8.99
N TRP A 240 6.12 16.90 -8.58
CA TRP A 240 7.55 16.64 -8.63
C TRP A 240 8.03 16.39 -10.05
N GLY A 241 9.27 16.81 -10.33
CA GLY A 241 9.99 16.41 -11.54
C GLY A 241 10.51 14.97 -11.44
N HIS A 242 11.17 14.51 -12.50
CA HIS A 242 11.76 13.18 -12.53
C HIS A 242 13.00 13.12 -11.62
N GLN A 243 13.10 12.10 -10.74
CA GLN A 243 14.16 12.06 -9.73
C GLN A 243 15.57 11.77 -10.28
N ASP A 244 15.66 11.20 -11.49
CA ASP A 244 16.96 10.98 -12.15
C ASP A 244 17.47 12.22 -12.90
N ASP A 245 16.63 13.26 -13.03
CA ASP A 245 17.11 14.54 -13.57
C ASP A 245 18.05 15.14 -12.53
N LYS A 246 19.34 15.24 -12.89
CA LYS A 246 20.31 15.97 -12.07
C LYS A 246 19.76 17.36 -11.83
N SER A 247 19.80 17.82 -10.59
CA SER A 247 19.52 19.22 -10.26
C SER A 247 20.61 20.10 -10.89
N ASP A 248 20.47 20.42 -12.17
CA ASP A 248 21.10 21.57 -12.79
C ASP A 248 20.15 22.76 -12.61
N LEU A 249 20.02 23.19 -11.34
CA LEU A 249 19.59 24.53 -10.92
C LEU A 249 20.45 24.97 -9.74
#